data_AF-A0A1I5MC34-F1
#
_entry.id   AF-A0A1I5MC34-F1
#
_cell.length_a   1.000
_cell.length_b   1.000
_cell.length_c   1.000
_cell.angle_alpha   90.00
_cell.angle_beta   90.00
_cell.angle_gamma   90.00
#
_symmetry.space_group_name_H-M   'P 1'
#
loop_
_entity.id
_entity.type
_entity.pdbx_description
1 polymer ?
#
loop_
_entity_poly.entity_id
_entity_poly.type
_entity_poly.pdbx_seq_one_letter_code
_entity_poly.pdbx_strand_id
1 'polypeptide(L)'
;MTQGKDSSDENFGILLGWNSSPAGERIALKMQSTRKIVESEEDVREYRYFLSKEQAVQLGNYLYTLAGETAPIRKKRGLIERLFGG
;
A
#
# COMPACT_ATOMS: atom_id res chain seq x y z
N MET A 1 -2.02 2.89 39.39
CA MET A 1 -2.07 3.77 38.21
C MET A 1 -0.73 3.68 37.52
N THR A 2 -0.55 2.70 36.63
CA THR A 2 0.68 2.55 35.85
C THR A 2 0.48 3.32 34.55
N GLN A 3 1.30 4.35 34.33
CA GLN A 3 1.29 5.19 33.13
C GLN A 3 1.30 4.30 31.87
N GLY A 4 0.33 4.53 30.99
CA GLY A 4 0.35 4.00 29.63
C GLY A 4 1.54 4.62 28.89
N LYS A 5 2.54 3.79 28.59
CA LYS A 5 3.53 4.11 27.58
C LYS A 5 2.78 4.11 26.24
N ASP A 6 2.58 5.29 25.66
CA ASP A 6 2.06 5.42 24.31
C ASP A 6 2.89 4.54 23.36
N SER A 7 2.29 3.45 22.91
CA SER A 7 2.88 2.46 22.00
C SER A 7 2.84 2.91 20.54
N SER A 8 2.56 4.19 20.30
CA SER A 8 2.35 4.75 18.96
C SER A 8 3.62 4.78 18.10
N ASP A 9 4.80 4.83 18.72
CA ASP A 9 6.10 4.75 18.01
C ASP A 9 6.51 3.31 17.66
N GLU A 10 5.82 2.30 18.20
CA GLU A 10 6.31 0.92 18.16
C GLU A 10 5.86 0.11 16.93
N ASN A 11 5.24 0.71 15.90
CA ASN A 11 4.68 -0.04 14.76
C ASN A 11 5.26 0.21 13.37
N PHE A 12 6.25 1.08 13.21
CA PHE A 12 6.91 1.27 11.92
C PHE A 12 8.00 0.22 11.67
N GLY A 13 8.22 -0.10 10.40
CA GLY A 13 9.22 -1.06 9.94
C GLY A 13 9.60 -0.77 8.49
N ILE A 14 10.67 -1.41 8.02
CA ILE A 14 11.14 -1.31 6.64
C ILE A 14 10.18 -2.11 5.77
N LEU A 15 9.56 -1.47 4.78
CA LEU A 15 8.72 -2.14 3.77
C LEU A 15 9.60 -2.99 2.86
N LEU A 16 9.39 -4.30 2.89
CA LEU A 16 10.10 -5.25 2.03
C LEU A 16 9.37 -5.47 0.70
N GLY A 17 8.03 -5.48 0.75
CA GLY A 17 7.22 -5.74 -0.42
C GLY A 17 5.73 -5.55 -0.15
N TRP A 18 4.97 -5.43 -1.23
CA TRP A 18 3.52 -5.35 -1.19
C TRP A 18 2.94 -5.96 -2.46
N ASN A 19 1.76 -6.54 -2.37
CA ASN A 19 0.99 -6.97 -3.53
C ASN A 19 -0.51 -6.72 -3.29
N SER A 20 -1.24 -6.60 -4.39
CA SER A 20 -2.68 -6.38 -4.34
C SER A 20 -3.42 -7.24 -5.34
N SER A 21 -4.62 -7.68 -4.98
CA SER A 21 -5.52 -8.39 -5.89
C SER A 21 -6.97 -7.90 -5.73
N PRO A 22 -7.78 -7.94 -6.79
CA PRO A 22 -9.23 -7.76 -6.67
C PRO A 22 -9.83 -8.82 -5.74
N ALA A 23 -10.77 -8.42 -4.88
CA ALA A 23 -11.49 -9.29 -3.96
C ALA A 23 -12.97 -8.90 -3.95
N GLY A 24 -13.68 -9.19 -5.05
CA GLY A 24 -15.05 -8.73 -5.29
C GLY A 24 -15.10 -7.21 -5.40
N GLU A 25 -15.91 -6.57 -4.57
CA GLU A 25 -15.98 -5.10 -4.49
C GLU A 25 -14.86 -4.46 -3.65
N ARG A 26 -13.96 -5.27 -3.09
CA ARG A 26 -12.81 -4.82 -2.31
C ARG A 26 -11.50 -5.08 -3.04
N ILE A 27 -10.42 -4.50 -2.50
CA ILE A 27 -9.05 -4.75 -2.88
C ILE A 27 -8.37 -5.44 -1.70
N ALA A 28 -7.86 -6.65 -1.92
CA ALA A 28 -6.96 -7.29 -0.97
C ALA A 28 -5.57 -6.66 -1.14
N LEU A 29 -5.01 -6.10 -0.07
CA LEU A 29 -3.67 -5.55 -0.02
C LEU A 29 -2.88 -6.33 1.03
N LYS A 30 -1.75 -6.90 0.63
CA LYS A 30 -0.81 -7.55 1.53
C LYS A 30 0.50 -6.77 1.52
N MET A 31 1.01 -6.49 2.70
CA MET A 31 2.24 -5.74 2.94
C MET A 31 3.17 -6.56 3.82
N GLN A 32 4.46 -6.55 3.49
CA GLN A 32 5.50 -7.26 4.22
C GLN A 32 6.53 -6.26 4.74
N SER A 33 6.88 -6.39 6.01
CA SER A 33 7.81 -5.47 6.67
C SER A 33 8.72 -6.20 7.65
N THR A 34 9.85 -5.59 7.97
CA THR A 34 10.78 -6.06 9.01
C THR A 34 11.20 -4.90 9.91
N ARG A 35 11.72 -5.21 11.09
CA ARG A 35 12.36 -4.24 12.01
C ARG A 35 13.87 -4.44 12.13
N LYS A 36 14.40 -5.47 11.49
CA LYS A 36 15.81 -5.86 11.55
C LYS A 36 16.24 -6.46 10.20
N ILE A 37 17.53 -6.77 10.09
CA ILE A 37 18.04 -7.54 8.96
C ILE A 37 17.29 -8.89 8.92
N VAL A 38 16.81 -9.27 7.73
CA VAL A 38 16.06 -10.51 7.53
C VAL A 38 17.05 -11.66 7.44
N GLU A 39 17.02 -12.54 8.42
CA GLU A 39 17.84 -13.76 8.48
C GLU A 39 16.99 -15.01 8.23
N SER A 40 15.69 -14.95 8.55
CA SER A 40 14.72 -16.00 8.29
C SER A 40 13.34 -15.43 7.91
N GLU A 41 12.43 -16.29 7.46
CA GLU A 41 11.04 -15.89 7.14
C GLU A 41 10.28 -15.36 8.36
N GLU A 42 10.63 -15.81 9.57
CA GLU A 42 10.00 -15.40 10.83
C GLU A 42 10.26 -13.93 11.17
N ASP A 43 11.29 -13.33 10.56
CA ASP A 43 11.62 -11.92 10.71
C ASP A 43 10.67 -11.01 9.91
N VAL A 44 9.95 -11.58 8.96
CA VAL A 44 9.04 -10.85 8.08
C VAL A 44 7.63 -10.83 8.66
N ARG A 45 7.16 -9.64 8.99
CA ARG A 45 5.77 -9.41 9.39
C ARG A 45 4.91 -9.15 8.18
N GLU A 46 3.82 -9.91 8.07
CA GLU A 46 2.83 -9.74 7.02
C GLU A 46 1.54 -9.11 7.57
N TYR A 47 1.07 -8.06 6.89
CA TYR A 47 -0.20 -7.40 7.16
C TYR A 47 -1.12 -7.55 5.95
N ARG A 48 -2.38 -7.94 6.18
CA ARG A 48 -3.38 -8.11 5.13
C ARG A 48 -4.59 -7.23 5.41
N TYR A 49 -4.99 -6.46 4.41
CA TYR A 49 -6.12 -5.54 4.46
C TYR A 49 -7.11 -5.84 3.33
N PHE A 50 -8.39 -5.71 3.62
CA PHE A 50 -9.44 -5.64 2.60
C PHE A 50 -9.97 -4.21 2.55
N LEU A 51 -9.59 -3.48 1.53
CA LEU A 51 -9.96 -2.08 1.36
C LEU A 51 -11.17 -1.97 0.43
N SER A 52 -12.09 -1.05 0.72
CA SER A 52 -13.00 -0.57 -0.32
C SER A 52 -12.19 0.16 -1.41
N LYS A 53 -12.81 0.36 -2.59
CA LYS A 53 -12.20 1.13 -3.68
C LYS A 53 -11.86 2.56 -3.22
N GLU A 54 -12.75 3.18 -2.44
CA GLU A 54 -12.57 4.52 -1.88
C GLU A 54 -11.43 4.57 -0.86
N GLN A 55 -11.36 3.59 0.04
CA GLN A 55 -10.26 3.50 1.02
C GLN A 55 -8.91 3.33 0.33
N ALA A 56 -8.84 2.53 -0.74
CA ALA A 56 -7.62 2.37 -1.52
C ALA A 56 -7.21 3.68 -2.23
N VAL A 57 -8.17 4.44 -2.76
CA VAL A 57 -7.92 5.75 -3.36
C VAL A 57 -7.40 6.75 -2.32
N GLN A 58 -8.03 6.81 -1.14
CA GLN A 58 -7.59 7.68 -0.06
C GLN A 58 -6.17 7.34 0.42
N LEU A 59 -5.87 6.04 0.61
CA LEU A 59 -4.54 5.58 0.98
C LEU A 59 -3.50 5.98 -0.07
N GLY A 60 -3.78 5.75 -1.36
CA GLY A 60 -2.88 6.14 -2.44
C GLY A 60 -2.62 7.65 -2.48
N ASN A 61 -3.67 8.46 -2.39
CA ASN A 61 -3.55 9.93 -2.38
C ASN A 61 -2.75 10.44 -1.18
N TYR A 62 -2.94 9.83 -0.01
CA TYR A 62 -2.17 10.16 1.19
C TYR A 62 -0.67 9.88 0.96
N LEU A 63 -0.33 8.72 0.40
CA LEU A 63 1.06 8.37 0.11
C LEU A 63 1.71 9.31 -0.92
N TYR A 64 0.98 9.70 -1.99
CA TYR A 64 1.46 10.69 -2.96
C TYR A 64 1.73 12.04 -2.30
N THR A 65 0.78 12.53 -1.51
CA THR A 65 0.90 13.82 -0.80
C THR A 65 2.12 13.81 0.12
N LEU A 66 2.33 12.74 0.89
CA LEU A 66 3.52 12.61 1.75
C LEU A 66 4.83 12.55 0.98
N ALA A 67 4.84 11.95 -0.20
CA ALA A 67 6.03 11.89 -1.05
C ALA A 67 6.35 13.23 -1.74
N GLY A 68 5.48 14.25 -1.63
CA GLY A 68 5.60 15.50 -2.38
C GLY A 68 5.28 15.32 -3.87
N GLU A 69 4.61 14.22 -4.23
CA GLU A 69 4.31 13.84 -5.60
C GLU A 69 2.81 13.98 -5.89
N THR A 70 2.46 14.19 -7.16
CA THR A 70 1.05 14.14 -7.59
C THR A 70 0.68 12.74 -8.04
N ALA A 71 -0.52 12.27 -7.69
CA ALA A 71 -1.02 11.00 -8.19
C ALA A 71 -0.99 10.98 -9.73
N PRO A 72 -0.42 9.95 -10.36
CA PRO A 72 -0.31 9.88 -11.81
C PRO A 72 -1.70 9.92 -12.41
N ILE A 73 -1.89 10.88 -13.32
CA ILE A 73 -3.10 10.98 -14.10
C ILE A 73 -3.20 9.66 -14.88
N ARG A 74 -4.27 8.89 -14.64
CA ARG A 74 -4.57 7.73 -15.49
C ARG A 74 -4.62 8.25 -16.92
N LYS A 75 -3.58 7.99 -17.70
CA LYS A 75 -3.65 8.15 -19.15
C LYS A 75 -4.79 7.23 -19.56
N LYS A 76 -5.96 7.79 -19.86
CA LYS A 76 -6.96 7.08 -20.64
C LYS A 76 -6.18 6.60 -21.85
N ARG A 77 -5.98 5.29 -22.01
CA ARG A 77 -5.55 4.74 -23.29
C ARG A 77 -6.57 5.25 -24.28
N GLY A 78 -6.21 6.33 -24.96
CA GLY A 78 -7.14 7.11 -25.75
C GLY A 78 -7.62 6.22 -26.88
N LEU A 79 -8.85 6.43 -27.34
CA LEU A 79 -9.37 5.86 -28.59
C LEU A 79 -8.38 5.99 -29.77
N ILE A 80 -7.44 6.94 -29.69
CA ILE A 80 -6.34 7.17 -30.62
C ILE A 80 -5.37 5.96 -30.71
N GLU A 81 -5.06 5.25 -29.61
CA GLU A 81 -4.29 3.98 -29.66
C GLU A 81 -5.06 2.87 -30.40
N ARG A 82 -6.41 2.90 -30.39
CA ARG A 82 -7.26 1.94 -31.14
C ARG A 82 -7.40 2.28 -32.64
N LEU A 83 -7.07 3.51 -33.04
CA LEU A 83 -7.18 3.96 -34.43
C LEU A 83 -5.84 3.96 -35.17
N PHE A 84 -4.71 3.99 -34.46
CA PHE A 84 -3.37 4.04 -35.05
C PHE A 84 -2.45 2.88 -34.65
N GLY A 85 -2.96 1.86 -33.95
CA GLY A 85 -2.22 0.64 -33.61
C GLY A 85 -2.91 -0.61 -34.16
N GLY A 86 -2.33 -1.17 -35.23
CA GLY A 86 -2.41 -2.61 -35.49
C GLY A 86 -1.48 -3.38 -34.56
#